data_AF-A0A2A3XX30-F1
#
_entry.id   AF-A0A2A3XX30-F1
#
_cell.length_a   1.000
_cell.length_b   1.000
_cell.length_c   1.000
_cell.angle_alpha   90.00
_cell.angle_beta   90.00
_cell.angle_gamma   90.00
#
_symmetry.space_group_name_H-M   'P 1'
#
loop_
_entity.id
_entity.type
_entity.pdbx_description
1 polymer ?
#
loop_
_entity_poly.entity_id
_entity_poly.type
_entity_poly.pdbx_seq_one_letter_code
_entity_poly.pdbx_strand_id
1 'polypeptide(L)'
;MNDWMIVFGNDAPPAAGYDWTRIQAATRSMLAVQAHLQRASQGNAELAESELADAQQSIAEFENSILEALDNGVAVSPIADYTNLSQAAVTRLRDTGTLTGA
;
A
#
# COMPACT_ATOMS: atom_id res chain seq x y z
N MET A 1 2.40 12.58 12.60
CA MET A 1 2.58 11.13 12.33
C MET A 1 1.77 10.83 11.09
N ASN A 2 2.42 10.33 10.04
CA ASN A 2 1.76 10.07 8.76
C ASN A 2 0.76 8.91 8.90
N ASP A 3 -0.50 9.16 8.54
CA ASP A 3 -1.63 8.19 8.57
C ASP A 3 -1.42 6.93 7.69
N TRP A 4 -0.34 6.89 6.90
CA TRP A 4 0.03 5.75 6.05
C TRP A 4 1.02 4.78 6.71
N MET A 5 1.41 5.01 7.97
CA MET A 5 2.29 4.09 8.69
C MET A 5 1.53 2.78 8.98
N ILE A 6 1.81 1.78 8.14
CA ILE A 6 1.22 0.44 8.18
C ILE A 6 1.54 -0.21 9.53
N VAL A 7 0.50 -0.68 10.25
CA VAL A 7 0.63 -1.44 11.50
C VAL A 7 0.38 -2.91 11.18
N PHE A 8 1.34 -3.76 11.53
CA PHE A 8 1.39 -5.16 11.09
C PHE A 8 0.44 -6.08 11.84
N GLY A 9 -0.30 -6.90 11.09
CA GLY A 9 -0.73 -8.23 11.50
C GLY A 9 -2.12 -8.62 10.99
N ASN A 10 -2.19 -9.48 9.95
CA ASN A 10 -2.96 -10.74 9.98
C ASN A 10 -2.73 -11.60 8.72
N ASP A 11 -2.61 -12.92 8.90
CA ASP A 11 -2.68 -13.96 7.84
C ASP A 11 -4.15 -14.34 7.57
N ALA A 12 -5.05 -13.35 7.39
CA ALA A 12 -6.45 -13.66 7.11
C ALA A 12 -6.57 -14.34 5.73
N PRO A 13 -7.37 -15.40 5.54
CA PRO A 13 -7.54 -16.05 4.23
C PRO A 13 -8.32 -15.17 3.23
N PRO A 14 -8.09 -15.31 1.91
CA PRO A 14 -8.57 -14.34 0.94
C PRO A 14 -10.07 -14.47 0.73
N ALA A 15 -10.75 -13.36 0.42
CA ALA A 15 -12.15 -13.43 0.00
C ALA A 15 -12.24 -14.39 -1.20
N ALA A 16 -13.05 -15.45 -1.06
CA ALA A 16 -13.14 -16.52 -2.05
C ALA A 16 -13.51 -15.96 -3.44
N GLY A 17 -12.65 -16.20 -4.44
CA GLY A 17 -12.92 -15.88 -5.84
C GLY A 17 -12.16 -14.68 -6.43
N TYR A 18 -11.47 -13.87 -5.62
CA TYR A 18 -10.58 -12.81 -6.12
C TYR A 18 -9.12 -13.30 -6.18
N ASP A 19 -8.38 -12.95 -7.24
CA ASP A 19 -6.95 -13.22 -7.35
C ASP A 19 -6.14 -12.15 -6.60
N TRP A 20 -5.62 -12.53 -5.43
CA TRP A 20 -4.87 -11.64 -4.56
C TRP A 20 -3.40 -11.50 -4.92
N THR A 21 -2.89 -12.24 -5.92
CA THR A 21 -1.46 -12.25 -6.25
C THR A 21 -0.94 -10.85 -6.59
N ARG A 22 -1.73 -10.04 -7.31
CA ARG A 22 -1.34 -8.67 -7.67
C ARG A 22 -1.22 -7.76 -6.45
N ILE A 23 -2.23 -7.75 -5.58
CA ILE A 23 -2.19 -7.00 -4.32
C ILE A 23 -1.02 -7.47 -3.44
N GLN A 24 -0.79 -8.78 -3.31
CA GLN A 24 0.32 -9.29 -2.50
C GLN A 24 1.69 -8.85 -3.02
N ALA A 25 1.89 -8.89 -4.34
CA ALA A 25 3.12 -8.41 -4.95
C ALA A 25 3.32 -6.92 -4.68
N ALA A 26 2.28 -6.10 -4.87
CA ALA A 26 2.35 -4.67 -4.64
C ALA A 26 2.57 -4.32 -3.15
N THR A 27 1.93 -5.03 -2.21
CA THR A 27 2.17 -4.88 -0.77
C THR A 27 3.63 -5.16 -0.43
N ARG A 28 4.24 -6.23 -0.98
CA ARG A 28 5.64 -6.57 -0.73
C ARG A 28 6.60 -5.51 -1.28
N SER A 29 6.34 -5.00 -2.49
CA SER A 29 7.12 -3.89 -3.07
C SER A 29 7.02 -2.64 -2.20
N MET A 30 5.81 -2.31 -1.72
CA MET A 30 5.61 -1.15 -0.85
C MET A 30 6.35 -1.29 0.48
N LEU A 31 6.36 -2.49 1.08
CA LEU A 31 7.12 -2.76 2.30
C LEU A 31 8.64 -2.58 2.10
N ALA A 32 9.17 -3.03 0.95
CA ALA A 32 10.58 -2.85 0.61
C ALA A 32 10.93 -1.37 0.47
N VAL A 33 10.06 -0.59 -0.18
CA VAL A 33 10.21 0.87 -0.32
C VAL A 33 10.16 1.56 1.04
N GLN A 34 9.18 1.25 1.89
CA GLN A 34 9.11 1.84 3.23
C GLN A 34 10.37 1.55 4.07
N ALA A 35 10.86 0.31 4.04
CA ALA A 35 12.08 -0.07 4.75
C ALA A 35 13.33 0.65 4.18
N HIS A 36 13.34 0.95 2.88
CA HIS A 36 14.39 1.72 2.23
C HIS A 36 14.34 3.20 2.64
N LEU A 37 13.17 3.84 2.53
CA LEU A 37 12.94 5.24 2.92
C LEU A 37 13.27 5.46 4.40
N GLN A 38 12.88 4.52 5.28
CA GLN A 38 13.23 4.59 6.71
C GLN A 38 14.75 4.55 6.93
N ARG A 39 15.48 3.64 6.25
CA ARG A 39 16.94 3.57 6.35
C ARG A 39 17.62 4.84 5.84
N ALA A 40 17.16 5.40 4.73
CA ALA A 40 17.69 6.67 4.21
C ALA A 40 17.47 7.82 5.20
N SER A 41 16.27 7.90 5.80
CA SER A 41 15.94 8.92 6.80
C SER A 41 16.76 8.80 8.09
N GLN A 42 17.11 7.58 8.52
CA GLN A 42 17.95 7.34 9.70
C GLN A 42 19.45 7.59 9.43
N GLY A 43 19.91 7.34 8.20
CA GLY A 43 21.29 7.58 7.78
C GLY A 43 21.60 9.05 7.43
N ASN A 44 20.59 9.93 7.47
CA ASN A 44 20.68 11.32 7.02
C ASN A 44 21.19 11.44 5.56
N ALA A 45 20.92 10.42 4.75
CA ALA A 45 21.28 10.38 3.34
C ALA A 45 20.09 10.87 2.52
N GLU A 46 20.30 11.89 1.69
CA GLU A 46 19.33 12.26 0.66
C GLU A 46 19.17 11.10 -0.31
N LEU A 47 17.93 10.69 -0.55
CA LEU A 47 17.62 9.70 -1.56
C LEU A 47 17.99 10.27 -2.93
N ALA A 48 18.62 9.46 -3.78
CA ALA A 48 18.80 9.85 -5.16
C ALA A 48 17.42 10.03 -5.82
N GLU A 49 17.33 10.96 -6.78
CA GLU A 49 16.09 11.25 -7.51
C GLU A 49 15.48 9.99 -8.14
N SER A 50 16.32 9.07 -8.62
CA SER A 50 15.90 7.77 -9.14
C SER A 50 15.23 6.88 -8.08
N GLU A 51 15.76 6.85 -6.85
CA GLU A 51 15.20 6.05 -5.77
C GLU A 51 13.86 6.60 -5.29
N LEU A 52 13.70 7.94 -5.33
CA LEU A 52 12.44 8.59 -5.04
C LEU A 52 11.39 8.27 -6.12
N ALA A 53 11.79 8.28 -7.40
CA ALA A 53 10.91 7.92 -8.51
C ALA A 53 10.46 6.45 -8.43
N ASP A 54 11.38 5.53 -8.12
CA ASP A 54 11.07 4.10 -7.93
C ASP A 54 10.11 3.89 -6.74
N ALA A 55 10.29 4.65 -5.67
CA ALA A 55 9.41 4.64 -4.50
C ALA A 55 8.00 5.14 -4.86
N GLN A 56 7.89 6.24 -5.60
CA GLN A 56 6.63 6.80 -6.06
C GLN A 56 5.89 5.85 -7.01
N GLN A 57 6.61 5.21 -7.93
CA GLN A 57 6.03 4.20 -8.82
C GLN A 57 5.46 3.02 -8.02
N SER A 58 6.21 2.52 -7.04
CA SER A 58 5.75 1.41 -6.19
C SER A 58 4.50 1.77 -5.38
N ILE A 59 4.41 3.02 -4.90
CA ILE A 59 3.20 3.53 -4.23
C ILE A 59 2.02 3.53 -5.21
N ALA A 60 2.20 4.05 -6.41
CA ALA A 60 1.15 4.11 -7.42
C ALA A 60 0.67 2.71 -7.87
N GLU A 61 1.58 1.75 -8.02
CA GLU A 61 1.23 0.35 -8.33
C GLU A 61 0.42 -0.31 -7.21
N PHE A 62 0.77 -0.01 -5.95
CA PHE A 62 0.03 -0.47 -4.79
C PHE A 62 -1.37 0.14 -4.69
N GLU A 63 -1.49 1.46 -4.87
CA GLU A 63 -2.78 2.16 -4.91
C GLU A 63 -3.68 1.60 -6.02
N ASN A 64 -3.15 1.45 -7.24
CA ASN A 64 -3.89 0.89 -8.37
C ASN A 64 -4.35 -0.55 -8.12
N SER A 65 -3.53 -1.38 -7.47
CA SER A 65 -3.90 -2.77 -7.15
C SER A 65 -5.06 -2.83 -6.15
N ILE A 66 -5.12 -1.90 -5.19
CA ILE A 66 -6.23 -1.79 -4.25
C ILE A 66 -7.49 -1.26 -4.96
N LEU A 67 -7.37 -0.22 -5.79
CA LEU A 67 -8.49 0.32 -6.56
C LEU A 67 -9.10 -0.74 -7.47
N GLU A 68 -8.28 -1.54 -8.14
CA GLU A 68 -8.75 -2.66 -8.96
C GLU A 68 -9.52 -3.70 -8.13
N ALA A 69 -9.07 -4.05 -6.92
CA ALA A 69 -9.84 -4.95 -6.05
C ALA A 69 -11.19 -4.36 -5.64
N LEU A 70 -11.23 -3.06 -5.32
CA LEU A 70 -12.47 -2.35 -5.00
C LEU A 70 -13.44 -2.36 -6.20
N ASP A 71 -12.94 -2.12 -7.41
CA ASP A 71 -13.71 -2.16 -8.66
C ASP A 71 -14.24 -3.57 -8.97
N ASN A 72 -13.50 -4.61 -8.58
CA ASN A 72 -13.94 -6.00 -8.67
C ASN A 72 -14.93 -6.40 -7.55
N GLY A 73 -15.39 -5.45 -6.73
CA GLY A 73 -16.39 -5.67 -5.69
C GLY A 73 -15.84 -6.27 -4.40
N VAL A 74 -14.52 -6.31 -4.22
CA VAL A 74 -13.91 -6.73 -2.95
C VAL A 74 -14.20 -5.68 -1.88
N ALA A 75 -14.68 -6.12 -0.72
CA ALA A 75 -14.99 -5.22 0.38
C ALA A 75 -13.72 -4.58 0.98
N VAL A 76 -13.89 -3.39 1.57
CA VAL A 76 -12.83 -2.61 2.24
C VAL A 76 -12.13 -3.42 3.34
N SER A 77 -12.88 -4.18 4.15
CA SER A 77 -12.31 -4.91 5.29
C SER A 77 -11.29 -5.98 4.86
N PRO A 78 -11.62 -6.91 3.94
CA PRO A 78 -10.61 -7.84 3.40
C PRO A 78 -9.37 -7.17 2.84
N ILE A 79 -9.52 -6.07 2.09
CA ILE A 79 -8.38 -5.34 1.53
C ILE A 79 -7.52 -4.76 2.65
N ALA A 80 -8.13 -4.15 3.67
CA ALA A 80 -7.43 -3.58 4.82
C ALA A 80 -6.62 -4.67 5.56
N ASP A 81 -7.24 -5.83 5.81
CA ASP A 81 -6.58 -6.97 6.46
C ASP A 81 -5.38 -7.47 5.62
N TYR A 82 -5.55 -7.59 4.30
CA TYR A 82 -4.53 -8.10 3.38
C TYR A 82 -3.35 -7.15 3.12
N THR A 83 -3.63 -5.85 3.15
CA THR A 83 -2.64 -4.81 2.88
C THR A 83 -2.04 -4.22 4.15
N ASN A 84 -2.53 -4.63 5.32
CA ASN A 84 -2.24 -4.05 6.63
C ASN A 84 -2.54 -2.53 6.71
N LEU A 85 -3.39 -2.02 5.82
CA LEU A 85 -3.89 -0.66 5.89
C LEU A 85 -5.03 -0.58 6.91
N SER A 86 -5.25 0.60 7.49
CA SER A 86 -6.49 0.83 8.20
C SER A 86 -7.67 0.83 7.23
N GLN A 87 -8.85 0.37 7.66
CA GLN A 87 -10.06 0.48 6.84
C GLN A 87 -10.35 1.93 6.42
N ALA A 88 -9.98 2.90 7.26
CA ALA A 88 -10.06 4.32 6.94
C ALA A 88 -9.14 4.71 5.77
N ALA A 89 -7.90 4.19 5.72
CA ALA A 89 -6.98 4.43 4.61
C ALA A 89 -7.49 3.80 3.30
N VAL A 90 -8.03 2.57 3.34
CA VAL A 90 -8.63 1.93 2.16
C VAL A 90 -9.88 2.69 1.70
N THR A 91 -10.71 3.16 2.65
CA THR A 91 -11.88 4.00 2.34
C THR A 91 -11.47 5.33 1.71
N ARG A 92 -10.45 5.98 2.26
CA ARG A 92 -9.89 7.21 1.68
C ARG A 92 -9.35 6.98 0.28
N LEU A 93 -8.61 5.89 0.05
CA LEU A 93 -8.12 5.53 -1.28
C LEU A 93 -9.27 5.32 -2.26
N ARG A 94 -10.33 4.59 -1.87
CA ARG A 94 -11.54 4.44 -2.68
C ARG A 94 -12.17 5.79 -3.05
N ASP A 95 -12.26 6.70 -2.09
CA ASP A 95 -12.98 7.95 -2.25
C ASP A 95 -12.15 9.05 -2.97
N THR A 96 -10.82 8.98 -2.88
CA THR A 96 -9.91 10.04 -3.37
C THR A 96 -8.96 9.59 -4.49
N GLY A 97 -8.83 8.28 -4.72
CA GLY A 97 -7.92 7.70 -5.71
C GLY A 97 -6.46 7.66 -5.27
N THR A 98 -6.08 8.16 -4.09
CA THR A 98 -4.71 8.07 -3.55
C THR A 98 -4.68 7.94 -2.03
N LEU A 99 -3.68 7.25 -1.50
CA LEU A 99 -3.35 7.19 -0.08
C LEU A 99 -2.68 8.47 0.41
N THR A 100 -2.02 9.21 -0.49
CA THR A 100 -1.21 10.38 -0.14
C THR A 100 -2.01 11.66 0.02
N GLY A 101 -3.27 11.71 -0.43
CA GLY A 101 -4.25 12.78 -0.20
C GLY A 101 -3.68 14.21 -0.28
N ALA A 102 -3.91 14.89 -1.40
CA ALA A 102 -3.56 16.30 -1.62
C ALA A 102 -3.89 17.24 -0.44
#